data_AF-A0A7C7CLV2-F1
#
_entry.id   AF-A0A7C7CLV2-F1
#
_cell.length_a   1.000
_cell.length_b   1.000
_cell.length_c   1.000
_cell.angle_alpha   90.00
_cell.angle_beta   90.00
_cell.angle_gamma   90.00
#
_symmetry.space_group_name_H-M   'P 1'
#
loop_
_entity.id
_entity.type
_entity.pdbx_description
1 polymer ?
#
loop_
_entity_poly.entity_id
_entity_poly.type
_entity_poly.pdbx_seq_one_letter_code
_entity_poly.pdbx_strand_id
1 'polypeptide(L)' 'MKKKDFIGKKALEAELARGSEWEFVGIDIQWTELENHYRNVGLAPGLPATAWRTSTPLYKGNKQVGYATSGCWSP' A
#
# COMPACT_ATOMS: atom_id res chain seq x y z
N MET A 1 -18.75 7.08 15.30
CA MET A 1 -19.69 6.45 16.26
C MET A 1 -20.65 7.40 16.97
N LYS A 2 -20.32 8.69 17.15
CA LYS A 2 -21.15 9.65 17.93
C LYS A 2 -22.51 10.04 17.30
N LYS A 3 -22.68 9.90 15.98
CA LYS A 3 -23.98 10.14 15.31
C LYS A 3 -24.99 9.04 15.64
N LYS A 4 -26.27 9.39 15.84
CA LYS A 4 -27.33 8.45 16.22
C LYS A 4 -27.53 7.33 15.20
N ASP A 5 -27.81 7.65 13.94
CA ASP A 5 -28.06 6.64 12.89
C ASP A 5 -27.43 7.05 11.54
N PHE A 6 -26.89 6.07 10.82
CA PHE A 6 -26.42 6.17 9.43
C PHE A 6 -26.22 4.76 8.84
N ILE A 7 -26.27 4.65 7.50
CA ILE A 7 -26.06 3.38 6.78
C ILE A 7 -24.64 2.87 7.10
N GLY A 8 -24.53 1.61 7.52
CA GLY A 8 -23.26 0.98 7.88
C GLY A 8 -22.84 1.16 9.36
N LYS A 9 -23.59 1.91 10.19
CA LYS A 9 -23.24 2.12 11.61
C LYS A 9 -23.03 0.79 12.35
N LYS A 10 -24.01 -0.11 12.32
CA LYS A 10 -23.92 -1.42 13.00
C LYS A 10 -22.67 -2.22 12.61
N ALA A 11 -22.34 -2.21 11.31
CA ALA A 11 -21.14 -2.89 10.80
C ALA A 11 -19.84 -2.25 11.33
N LEU A 12 -19.78 -0.91 11.40
CA LEU A 12 -18.62 -0.21 11.95
C LEU A 12 -18.46 -0.38 13.46
N GLU A 13 -19.54 -0.48 14.26
CA GLU A 13 -19.39 -0.78 15.71
C GLU A 13 -18.88 -2.20 15.93
N ALA A 14 -19.35 -3.17 15.12
CA ALA A 14 -18.84 -4.53 15.17
C ALA A 14 -17.35 -4.61 14.81
N GLU A 15 -16.93 -3.90 13.75
CA GLU A 15 -15.51 -3.83 13.37
C GLU A 15 -14.67 -3.18 14.47
N LEU A 16 -15.14 -2.07 15.04
CA LEU A 16 -14.42 -1.39 16.11
C LEU A 16 -14.24 -2.27 17.36
N ALA A 17 -15.26 -3.07 17.70
CA ALA A 17 -15.19 -4.01 18.82
C ALA A 17 -14.24 -5.19 18.56
N ARG A 18 -14.18 -5.67 17.31
CA ARG A 18 -13.27 -6.75 16.88
C ARG A 18 -11.83 -6.28 16.74
N GLY A 19 -11.62 -5.03 16.32
CA GLY A 19 -10.34 -4.50 15.86
C GLY A 19 -10.10 -4.81 14.38
N SER A 20 -9.43 -3.88 13.69
CA SER A 20 -9.07 -4.05 12.28
C SER A 20 -7.98 -5.10 12.12
N GLU A 21 -8.16 -6.02 11.17
CA GLU A 21 -7.12 -6.99 10.79
C GLU A 21 -5.97 -6.33 10.00
N TRP A 22 -6.28 -5.24 9.30
CA TRP A 22 -5.35 -4.55 8.40
C TRP A 22 -5.09 -3.11 8.87
N GLU A 23 -3.86 -2.66 8.68
CA GLU A 23 -3.46 -1.27 8.91
C GLU A 23 -3.23 -0.55 7.58
N PHE A 24 -3.63 0.71 7.52
CA PHE A 24 -3.31 1.59 6.39
C PHE A 24 -1.98 2.30 6.65
N VAL A 25 -0.98 1.99 5.83
CA VAL A 25 0.40 2.46 6.01
C VAL A 25 0.97 3.04 4.73
N GLY A 26 1.97 3.91 4.88
CA GLY A 26 2.84 4.34 3.77
C GLY A 26 3.98 3.35 3.56
N ILE A 27 4.42 3.19 2.32
CA ILE A 27 5.55 2.33 1.95
C ILE A 27 6.52 3.15 1.12
N ASP A 28 7.72 3.34 1.65
CA ASP A 28 8.79 4.07 0.97
C ASP A 28 9.82 3.08 0.40
N ILE A 29 9.93 3.08 -0.92
CA ILE A 29 10.96 2.32 -1.63
C ILE A 29 12.26 3.11 -1.55
N GLN A 30 13.28 2.52 -0.92
CA GLN A 30 14.58 3.16 -0.79
C GLN A 30 15.27 3.29 -2.16
N TRP A 31 15.70 4.52 -2.48
CA TRP A 31 16.31 4.84 -3.77
C TRP A 31 17.52 3.97 -4.08
N THR A 32 18.47 3.89 -3.15
CA THR A 32 19.74 3.19 -3.35
C THR A 32 19.53 1.71 -3.68
N GLU A 33 18.62 1.03 -2.98
CA GLU A 33 18.33 -0.39 -3.23
C GLU A 33 17.66 -0.59 -4.59
N LEU A 34 16.68 0.26 -4.93
CA LEU A 34 16.03 0.24 -6.24
C LEU A 34 17.05 0.43 -7.36
N GLU A 35 17.89 1.45 -7.25
CA GLU A 35 18.92 1.77 -8.24
C GLU A 35 19.91 0.62 -8.42
N ASN A 36 20.37 0.01 -7.31
CA ASN A 36 21.26 -1.15 -7.33
C ASN A 36 20.64 -2.33 -8.10
N HIS A 37 19.35 -2.61 -7.90
CA HIS A 37 18.66 -3.68 -8.64
C HIS A 37 18.69 -3.47 -10.15
N TYR A 38 18.46 -2.25 -10.63
CA TYR A 38 18.54 -1.93 -12.06
C TYR A 38 19.98 -2.01 -12.59
N ARG A 39 20.95 -1.46 -11.85
CA ARG A 39 22.37 -1.48 -12.24
C ARG A 39 22.93 -2.89 -12.33
N ASN A 40 22.51 -3.80 -11.45
CA ASN A 40 22.97 -5.20 -11.43
C ASN A 40 22.60 -5.96 -12.73
N VAL A 41 21.59 -5.50 -13.47
CA VAL A 41 21.20 -6.05 -14.77
C VAL A 41 21.56 -5.13 -15.94
N GLY A 42 22.36 -4.09 -15.70
CA GLY A 42 22.81 -3.15 -16.73
C GLY A 42 21.74 -2.18 -17.24
N LEU A 43 20.67 -1.97 -16.47
CA LEU A 43 19.55 -1.09 -16.83
C LEU A 43 19.60 0.24 -16.05
N ALA A 44 19.02 1.28 -16.64
CA ALA A 44 18.72 2.52 -15.92
C ALA A 44 17.44 2.36 -15.07
N PRO A 45 17.33 3.00 -13.89
CA PRO A 45 16.12 2.95 -13.07
C PRO A 45 14.88 3.41 -13.83
N GLY A 46 13.90 2.51 -13.97
CA GLY A 46 12.58 2.81 -14.52
C GLY A 46 11.65 3.34 -13.44
N LEU A 47 11.39 4.65 -13.44
CA LEU A 47 10.48 5.30 -12.51
C LEU A 47 9.12 5.58 -13.15
N PRO A 48 8.02 5.44 -12.38
CA PRO A 48 6.70 5.79 -12.88
C PRO A 48 6.61 7.31 -13.10
N ALA A 49 6.30 7.72 -14.34
CA ALA A 49 6.11 9.12 -14.70
C ALA A 49 4.78 9.71 -14.21
N THR A 50 3.88 8.87 -13.67
CA THR A 50 2.55 9.28 -13.21
C THR A 50 2.15 8.46 -11.98
N ALA A 51 1.40 9.09 -11.08
CA ALA A 51 0.79 8.39 -9.96
C ALA A 51 -0.20 7.33 -10.45
N TRP A 52 -0.32 6.24 -9.70
CA TRP A 52 -1.20 5.12 -10.03
C TRP A 52 -2.17 4.80 -8.90
N ARG A 53 -3.25 4.08 -9.25
CA ARG A 53 -4.32 3.63 -8.34
C ARG A 53 -4.69 2.15 -8.51
N THR A 54 -3.91 1.41 -9.30
CA THR A 54 -4.08 -0.02 -9.51
C THR A 54 -3.72 -0.80 -8.25
N SER A 55 -4.59 -1.70 -7.78
CA SER A 55 -4.27 -2.55 -6.62
C SER A 55 -3.04 -3.41 -6.92
N THR A 56 -1.94 -3.14 -6.22
CA THR A 56 -0.65 -3.81 -6.45
C THR A 56 -0.32 -4.71 -5.26
N PRO A 57 -0.21 -6.04 -5.43
CA PRO A 57 0.01 -6.96 -4.32
C PRO A 57 1.41 -6.79 -3.71
N LEU A 58 1.49 -6.87 -2.37
CA LEU A 58 2.74 -6.80 -1.61
C LEU A 58 3.11 -8.19 -1.10
N TYR A 59 4.38 -8.56 -1.27
CA TYR A 59 4.86 -9.90 -0.96
C TYR A 59 6.01 -9.89 0.05
N LYS A 60 6.03 -10.93 0.89
CA LYS A 60 7.21 -11.36 1.65
C LYS A 60 7.59 -12.77 1.19
N GLY A 61 8.62 -12.84 0.34
CA GLY A 61 8.92 -14.06 -0.40
C GLY A 61 7.73 -14.44 -1.32
N ASN A 62 7.21 -15.65 -1.19
CA ASN A 62 6.08 -16.13 -2.00
C ASN A 62 4.70 -15.90 -1.36
N LYS A 63 4.63 -15.24 -0.20
CA LYS A 63 3.37 -14.98 0.50
C LYS A 63 2.94 -13.53 0.27
N GLN A 64 1.72 -13.34 -0.21
CA GLN A 64 1.10 -12.01 -0.23
C GLN A 64 0.78 -11.59 1.21
N VAL A 65 1.26 -10.43 1.61
CA VAL A 65 1.11 -9.85 2.96
C VAL A 65 0.33 -8.54 2.95
N GLY A 66 -0.15 -8.11 1.78
CA GLY A 66 -0.98 -6.92 1.63
C GLY A 66 -1.11 -6.49 0.18
N TYR A 67 -1.52 -5.24 -0.03
CA TYR A 67 -1.55 -4.61 -1.33
C TYR A 67 -1.43 -3.09 -1.16
N ALA A 68 -0.72 -2.44 -2.08
CA ALA A 68 -0.68 -1.00 -2.18
C ALA A 68 -1.86 -0.53 -3.05
N THR A 69 -2.63 0.42 -2.54
CA THR A 69 -3.82 0.98 -3.20
C THR A 69 -3.47 2.06 -4.22
N SER A 70 -2.32 2.70 -4.04
CA SER A 70 -1.83 3.81 -4.87
C SER A 70 -0.34 4.02 -4.65
N GLY A 71 0.32 4.70 -5.58
CA GLY A 71 1.71 5.11 -5.44
C GLY A 71 2.10 6.19 -6.43
N CYS A 72 3.21 6.87 -6.16
CA CYS A 72 3.81 7.86 -7.06
C CYS A 72 5.32 7.92 -6.84
N TRP A 73 6.02 8.57 -7.77
CA TRP A 73 7.36 9.08 -7.53
C TRP A 73 7.27 10.50 -6.97
N SER A 74 7.97 10.77 -5.86
CA SER A 74 8.19 12.12 -5.34
C SER A 74 9.64 12.51 -5.64
N PRO A 75 9.88 13.56 -6.45
CA PRO A 75 11.23 14.08 -6.73
C PRO A 75 11.95 14.62 -5.50
#